data_AF-A0AA42BSY4-F1
#
_entry.id   AF-A0AA42BSY4-F1
#
_cell.length_a   1.000
_cell.length_b   1.000
_cell.length_c   1.000
_cell.angle_alpha   90.00
_cell.angle_beta   90.00
_cell.angle_gamma   90.00
#
_symmetry.space_group_name_H-M   'P 1'
#
loop_
_entity.id
_entity.type
_entity.pdbx_description
1 polymer ?
#
loop_
_entity_poly.entity_id
_entity_poly.type
_entity_poly.pdbx_seq_one_letter_code
_entity_poly.pdbx_strand_id
1 'polypeptide(L)' 'MALDSTAWTRDLLSRRRALHSAIDGLARRHPADAARARLEVYTITHRFSTGAIDRASVEESFAALEHTLVEVARAA' A
#
# COMPACT_ATOMS: atom_id res chain seq x y z
N MET A 1 12.36 2.82 -21.91
CA MET A 1 12.18 3.96 -20.98
C MET A 1 10.72 4.42 -20.83
N ALA A 2 10.00 4.88 -21.86
CA ALA A 2 8.60 5.31 -21.68
C ALA A 2 7.62 4.15 -21.33
N LEU A 3 7.80 2.99 -21.97
CA LEU A 3 6.99 1.78 -21.72
C LEU A 3 7.17 1.23 -20.31
N ASP A 4 8.40 1.25 -19.77
CA ASP A 4 8.70 0.79 -18.41
C ASP A 4 8.01 1.66 -17.35
N SER A 5 7.95 2.97 -17.59
CA SER A 5 7.23 3.89 -16.71
C SER A 5 5.72 3.63 -16.76
N THR A 6 5.15 3.33 -17.93
CA THR A 6 3.72 3.01 -18.05
C THR A 6 3.38 1.67 -17.40
N ALA A 7 4.22 0.65 -17.56
CA ALA A 7 4.03 -0.66 -16.93
C ALA A 7 4.07 -0.54 -15.40
N TRP A 8 5.12 0.08 -14.87
CA TRP A 8 5.27 0.28 -13.43
C TRP A 8 4.10 1.06 -12.82
N THR A 9 3.63 2.12 -13.47
CA THR A 9 2.47 2.87 -12.97
C THR A 9 1.18 2.02 -12.94
N ARG A 10 0.97 1.15 -13.92
CA ARG A 10 -0.19 0.23 -13.90
C ARG A 10 -0.08 -0.78 -12.77
N ASP A 11 1.10 -1.35 -12.56
CA ASP A 11 1.35 -2.33 -11.51
C ASP A 11 1.15 -1.69 -10.12
N LEU A 12 1.67 -0.48 -9.92
CA LEU A 12 1.47 0.30 -8.70
C LEU A 12 -0.02 0.55 -8.43
N LEU A 13 -0.78 0.95 -9.45
CA LEU A 13 -2.23 1.18 -9.32
C LEU A 13 -2.98 -0.11 -8.98
N SER A 14 -2.60 -1.23 -9.59
CA SER A 14 -3.16 -2.55 -9.30
C SER A 14 -2.89 -2.96 -7.85
N ARG A 15 -1.63 -2.83 -7.42
CA ARG A 15 -1.18 -3.12 -6.05
C ARG A 15 -1.90 -2.26 -5.02
N ARG A 16 -2.05 -0.96 -5.27
CA ARG A 16 -2.81 -0.05 -4.39
C ARG A 16 -4.27 -0.47 -4.25
N ARG A 17 -4.93 -0.90 -5.35
CA ARG A 17 -6.31 -1.40 -5.29
C ARG A 17 -6.41 -2.68 -4.45
N ALA A 18 -5.47 -3.61 -4.61
CA ALA A 18 -5.42 -4.82 -3.82
C ALA A 18 -5.25 -4.51 -2.32
N LEU A 19 -4.34 -3.59 -1.97
CA LEU A 19 -4.16 -3.10 -0.60
C LEU A 19 -5.45 -2.53 -0.01
N HIS A 20 -6.14 -1.64 -0.73
CA HIS A 20 -7.42 -1.09 -0.26
C HIS A 20 -8.46 -2.20 -0.01
N SER A 21 -8.57 -3.17 -0.92
CA SER A 21 -9.49 -4.29 -0.75
C SER A 21 -9.14 -5.15 0.47
N ALA A 22 -7.86 -5.41 0.72
CA ALA A 22 -7.40 -6.16 1.90
C ALA A 22 -7.72 -5.40 3.19
N ILE A 23 -7.47 -4.09 3.20
CA ILE A 23 -7.79 -3.21 4.33
C ILE A 23 -9.30 -3.18 4.61
N ASP A 24 -10.14 -3.13 3.58
CA ASP A 24 -11.60 -3.15 3.73
C ASP A 24 -12.09 -4.48 4.30
N GLY A 25 -11.47 -5.60 3.89
CA GLY A 25 -11.72 -6.91 4.48
C GLY A 25 -11.33 -6.97 5.96
N LEU A 26 -10.19 -6.37 6.31
CA LEU A 26 -9.68 -6.31 7.69
C LEU A 26 -10.54 -5.43 8.60
N ALA A 27 -11.08 -4.32 8.06
CA ALA A 27 -11.78 -3.28 8.82
C ALA A 27 -12.97 -3.79 9.66
N ARG A 28 -13.60 -4.91 9.27
CA ARG A 28 -14.71 -5.52 10.04
C ARG A 28 -14.27 -6.10 11.37
N ARG A 29 -13.03 -6.60 11.46
CA ARG A 29 -12.47 -7.24 12.66
C ARG A 29 -11.45 -6.34 13.37
N HIS A 30 -10.71 -5.52 12.63
CA HIS A 30 -9.67 -4.63 13.16
C HIS A 30 -9.82 -3.21 12.60
N PRO A 31 -10.80 -2.42 13.08
CA PRO A 31 -11.08 -1.10 12.54
C PRO A 31 -9.93 -0.10 12.76
N ALA A 32 -9.23 -0.18 13.89
CA ALA A 32 -8.09 0.69 14.20
C ALA A 32 -6.90 0.42 13.29
N ASP A 33 -6.52 -0.85 13.12
CA ASP A 33 -5.42 -1.25 12.22
C ASP A 33 -5.75 -0.94 10.76
N ALA A 34 -7.00 -1.16 10.34
CA ALA A 34 -7.45 -0.76 9.01
C ALA A 34 -7.35 0.76 8.79
N ALA A 35 -7.72 1.59 9.77
CA ALA A 35 -7.57 3.04 9.66
C ALA A 35 -6.09 3.45 9.54
N ARG A 36 -5.21 2.84 10.33
CA ARG A 36 -3.76 3.07 10.26
C ARG A 36 -3.20 2.69 8.89
N ALA A 37 -3.58 1.53 8.38
CA ALA A 37 -3.15 1.07 7.06
C ALA A 37 -3.61 2.01 5.93
N ARG A 38 -4.83 2.57 5.99
CA ARG A 38 -5.29 3.57 5.00
C ARG A 38 -4.43 4.83 5.02
N LEU A 39 -4.09 5.33 6.21
CA LEU A 39 -3.20 6.48 6.38
C LEU A 39 -1.79 6.20 5.83
N GLU A 40 -1.30 4.97 6.00
CA GLU A 40 0.00 4.56 5.49
C GLU A 40 0.02 4.56 3.96
N VAL A 41 -0.99 3.97 3.30
CA VAL A 41 -1.13 4.03 1.82
C VAL A 41 -1.14 5.48 1.32
N TYR A 42 -1.90 6.35 1.98
CA TYR A 42 -1.93 7.77 1.64
C TYR A 42 -0.55 8.42 1.80
N THR A 43 0.13 8.16 2.91
CA THR A 43 1.44 8.75 3.20
C THR A 43 2.50 8.34 2.18
N ILE A 44 2.56 7.05 1.85
CA ILE A 44 3.50 6.52 0.84
C ILE A 44 3.23 7.16 -0.51
N THR A 45 1.97 7.18 -0.96
CA THR A 45 1.61 7.77 -2.27
C THR A 45 1.84 9.27 -2.31
N HIS A 46 1.57 9.99 -1.23
CA HIS A 46 1.84 11.42 -1.13
C HIS A 46 3.34 11.72 -1.18
N ARG A 47 4.15 11.00 -0.40
CA ARG A 47 5.61 11.16 -0.39
C ARG A 47 6.22 10.85 -1.77
N PHE A 48 5.69 9.85 -2.47
CA PHE A 48 6.12 9.58 -3.84
C PHE A 48 5.73 10.73 -4.78
N SER A 49 4.49 11.22 -4.70
CA SER A 49 3.99 12.32 -5.53
C SER A 49 4.75 13.63 -5.32
N THR A 50 5.26 13.88 -4.12
CA THR A 50 6.08 15.07 -3.81
C THR A 50 7.57 14.86 -4.07
N GLY A 51 7.97 13.69 -4.57
CA GLY A 51 9.37 13.35 -4.84
C GLY A 51 10.21 13.10 -3.58
N ALA A 52 9.57 12.95 -2.41
CA ALA A 52 10.25 12.69 -1.14
C ALA A 52 10.75 11.26 -0.99
N ILE A 53 10.24 10.33 -1.81
CA ILE A 53 10.71 8.94 -1.91
C ILE A 53 10.73 8.50 -3.38
N ASP A 54 11.56 7.52 -3.70
CA ASP A 54 11.68 6.95 -5.04
C ASP A 54 10.82 5.68 -5.23
N ARG A 55 10.90 5.08 -6.43
CA ARG A 55 10.13 3.87 -6.76
C ARG A 55 10.48 2.69 -5.85
N ALA A 56 11.76 2.47 -5.59
CA ALA A 56 12.20 1.35 -4.76
C ALA A 56 11.64 1.47 -3.32
N SER A 57 11.66 2.69 -2.78
CA SER A 57 11.10 3.02 -1.47
C SER A 57 9.58 2.79 -1.42
N VAL A 58 8.85 3.06 -2.51
CA VAL A 58 7.41 2.76 -2.60
C VAL A 58 7.18 1.25 -2.55
N GLU A 59 7.93 0.47 -3.34
CA GLU A 59 7.78 -0.99 -3.37
C GLU A 59 8.07 -1.63 -2.00
N GLU A 60 9.12 -1.16 -1.32
CA GLU A 60 9.48 -1.58 0.04
C GLU A 60 8.40 -1.22 1.05
N SER A 61 7.92 0.03 1.02
CA SER A 61 6.88 0.49 1.96
C SER A 61 5.56 -0.24 1.77
N PHE A 62 5.17 -0.53 0.52
CA PHE A 62 4.00 -1.36 0.24
C PHE A 62 4.21 -2.82 0.66
N ALA A 63 5.41 -3.39 0.49
CA ALA A 63 5.69 -4.75 0.95
C ALA A 63 5.61 -4.87 2.48
N ALA A 64 6.17 -3.90 3.20
CA ALA A 64 6.08 -3.82 4.66
C ALA A 64 4.63 -3.71 5.14
N LEU A 65 3.82 -2.89 4.46
CA LEU A 65 2.40 -2.75 4.76
C LEU A 65 1.63 -4.04 4.50
N GLU A 66 1.87 -4.70 3.37
CA GLU A 66 1.25 -6.00 3.05
C GLU A 66 1.59 -7.06 4.10
N HIS A 67 2.86 -7.13 4.53
CA HIS A 67 3.28 -8.01 5.60
C HIS A 67 2.52 -7.72 6.91
N THR A 68 2.46 -6.44 7.30
CA THR A 68 1.73 -6.00 8.50
C THR A 68 0.25 -6.40 8.44
N LEU A 69 -0.41 -6.21 7.29
CA LEU A 69 -1.81 -6.60 7.11
C LEU A 69 -2.01 -8.11 7.26
N VAL A 70 -1.08 -8.92 6.76
CA VAL A 70 -1.12 -10.38 6.94
C VAL A 70 -0.96 -10.77 8.40
N GLU A 71 -0.05 -10.13 9.13
CA GLU A 71 0.14 -10.40 10.56
C GLU A 71 -1.11 -10.05 11.38
N VAL A 72 -1.69 -8.87 11.16
CA VAL A 72 -2.93 -8.46 11.85
C VAL A 72 -4.08 -9.41 11.52
N ALA A 73 -4.21 -9.81 10.25
CA ALA A 73 -5.26 -10.74 9.84
C ALA A 73 -5.14 -12.14 10.47
N ARG A 74 -3.92 -12.56 10.84
CA ARG A 74 -3.64 -13.86 11.51
C ARG A 74 -3.83 -13.80 13.03
N ALA A 75 -3.78 -12.62 13.63
CA ALA A 75 -3.94 -12.43 15.07
C ALA A 75 -5.41 -12.47 15.53
N ALA A 76 -6.35 -12.80 14.63
CA ALA A 76 -7.80 -12.85 14.83
C ALA A 76 -8.31 -14.29 14.90
#